data_AF-A0A1W9NZJ4-F1
#
_entry.id   AF-A0A1W9NZJ4-F1
#
_cell.length_a   1.000
_cell.length_b   1.000
_cell.length_c   1.000
_cell.angle_alpha   90.00
_cell.angle_beta   90.00
_cell.angle_gamma   90.00
#
_symmetry.space_group_name_H-M   'P 1'
#
loop_
_entity.id
_entity.type
_entity.pdbx_description
1 polymer ?
#
loop_
_entity_poly.entity_id
_entity_poly.type
_entity_poly.pdbx_seq_one_letter_code
_entity_poly.pdbx_strand_id
1 'polypeptide(L)' 'MWNWDYDLPKNWQPQTDQEWEWFLVRKINYGDFAGLKKEALRKYFPKIKKLLDPGKQLMLENFLEK' A
#
# COMPACT_ATOMS: atom_id res chain seq x y z
N MET A 1 1.40 -10.80 17.02
CA MET A 1 1.39 -12.02 16.20
C MET A 1 1.82 -11.61 14.81
N TRP A 2 2.95 -12.12 14.32
CA TRP A 2 3.42 -11.82 12.96
C TRP A 2 2.64 -12.72 12.00
N ASN A 3 1.47 -12.27 11.55
CA ASN A 3 0.74 -12.98 10.50
C ASN A 3 1.49 -12.81 9.20
N TRP A 4 2.24 -13.84 8.83
CA TRP A 4 2.69 -14.01 7.46
C TRP A 4 1.44 -14.28 6.59
N ASP A 5 1.48 -13.84 5.34
CA ASP A 5 0.29 -13.73 4.46
C ASP A 5 -0.43 -15.06 4.15
N TYR A 6 0.08 -16.21 4.62
CA TYR A 6 -0.43 -17.54 4.33
C TYR A 6 -1.79 -17.85 4.97
N ASP A 7 -2.13 -17.22 6.09
CA ASP A 7 -3.38 -17.48 6.84
C ASP A 7 -4.46 -16.40 6.64
N LEU A 8 -4.29 -15.50 5.68
CA LEU A 8 -5.28 -14.45 5.43
C LEU A 8 -6.55 -15.04 4.78
N PRO A 9 -7.76 -14.72 5.28
CA PRO A 9 -9.00 -15.06 4.60
C PRO A 9 -8.99 -14.55 3.15
N LYS A 10 -9.67 -15.24 2.23
CA LYS A 10 -9.74 -14.84 0.81
C LYS A 10 -10.31 -13.42 0.60
N ASN A 11 -11.12 -12.95 1.54
CA ASN A 11 -11.74 -11.63 1.56
C ASN A 11 -11.09 -10.69 2.59
N TRP A 12 -9.88 -11.00 3.05
CA TRP A 12 -9.17 -10.16 3.99
C TRP A 12 -8.99 -8.76 3.43
N GLN A 13 -9.28 -7.77 4.27
CA GLN A 13 -9.03 -6.38 3.99
C GLN A 13 -8.45 -5.73 5.24
N PRO A 14 -7.51 -4.78 5.08
CA PRO A 14 -6.98 -4.02 6.20
C PRO A 14 -8.10 -3.26 6.92
N GLN A 15 -8.14 -3.38 8.24
CA GLN A 15 -9.16 -2.79 9.11
C GLN A 15 -8.60 -1.59 9.88
N THR A 16 -7.30 -1.62 10.19
CA THR A 16 -6.61 -0.53 10.90
C THR A 16 -5.72 0.29 9.98
N ASP A 17 -5.43 1.54 10.37
CA ASP A 17 -4.52 2.41 9.63
C ASP A 17 -3.13 1.77 9.44
N GLN A 18 -2.63 1.06 10.45
CA GLN A 18 -1.34 0.37 10.38
C GLN A 18 -1.36 -0.80 9.38
N GLU A 19 -2.44 -1.59 9.37
CA GLU A 19 -2.62 -2.65 8.38
C GLU A 19 -2.71 -2.10 6.96
N TRP A 20 -3.37 -0.95 6.76
CA TRP A 20 -3.42 -0.26 5.48
C TRP A 20 -2.02 0.17 5.02
N GLU A 21 -1.22 0.73 5.92
CA GLU A 21 0.15 1.14 5.61
C GLU A 21 1.00 -0.06 5.17
N TRP A 22 0.99 -1.16 5.94
CA TRP A 22 1.72 -2.38 5.59
C TRP A 22 1.25 -3.02 4.30
N PHE A 23 -0.06 -3.13 4.10
CA PHE A 23 -0.66 -3.69 2.89
C PHE A 23 -0.24 -2.89 1.66
N LEU A 24 -0.33 -1.56 1.72
CA LEU A 24 0.03 -0.69 0.61
C LEU A 24 1.54 -0.74 0.32
N VAL A 25 2.40 -0.62 1.33
CA VAL A 25 3.86 -0.71 1.16
C VAL A 25 4.24 -2.01 0.48
N ARG A 26 3.72 -3.14 0.97
CA ARG A 26 3.95 -4.46 0.36
C ARG A 26 3.50 -4.46 -1.10
N LYS A 27 2.22 -4.20 -1.38
CA LYS A 27 1.67 -4.25 -2.74
C LYS A 27 2.45 -3.37 -3.71
N ILE A 28 2.76 -2.13 -3.33
CA ILE A 28 3.47 -1.17 -4.18
C ILE A 28 4.91 -1.60 -4.45
N ASN A 29 5.67 -2.00 -3.44
CA ASN A 29 7.07 -2.42 -3.62
C ASN A 29 7.14 -3.69 -4.50
N TYR A 30 6.28 -4.67 -4.24
CA TYR A 30 6.16 -5.87 -5.09
C TYR A 30 5.54 -5.62 -6.47
N GLY A 31 5.06 -4.41 -6.77
CA GLY A 31 4.51 -4.04 -8.07
C GLY A 31 3.10 -4.57 -8.35
N ASP A 32 2.39 -5.02 -7.32
CA ASP A 32 0.98 -5.38 -7.41
C ASP A 32 0.10 -4.16 -7.16
N PHE A 33 -0.38 -3.54 -8.24
CA PHE A 33 -1.30 -2.40 -8.19
C PHE A 33 -2.78 -2.80 -8.33
N ALA A 34 -3.07 -4.10 -8.46
CA ALA A 34 -4.42 -4.58 -8.70
C ALA A 34 -5.33 -4.29 -7.51
N GLY A 35 -6.51 -3.71 -7.79
CA GLY A 35 -7.52 -3.40 -6.77
C GLY A 35 -7.17 -2.23 -5.84
N LEU A 36 -6.04 -1.54 -6.04
CA LEU A 36 -5.71 -0.34 -5.27
C LEU A 36 -6.59 0.84 -5.71
N LYS A 37 -7.29 1.44 -4.75
CA LYS A 37 -8.13 2.62 -4.98
C LYS A 37 -7.31 3.91 -4.84
N LYS A 38 -7.52 4.88 -5.73
CA LYS A 38 -6.79 6.17 -5.72
C LYS A 38 -7.00 6.93 -4.41
N GLU A 39 -8.17 6.79 -3.79
CA GLU A 39 -8.52 7.42 -2.52
C GLU A 39 -7.68 6.88 -1.35
N ALA A 40 -7.50 5.55 -1.30
CA ALA A 40 -6.66 4.91 -0.30
C ALA A 40 -5.20 5.32 -0.48
N LEU A 41 -4.70 5.31 -1.72
CA LEU A 41 -3.35 5.79 -2.03
C LEU A 41 -3.18 7.25 -1.57
N ARG A 42 -4.11 8.15 -1.90
CA ARG A 42 -4.02 9.56 -1.49
C ARG A 42 -4.03 9.74 0.04
N LYS A 43 -4.84 8.95 0.76
CA LYS A 43 -4.93 9.01 2.23
C LYS A 43 -3.62 8.56 2.90
N TYR A 44 -3.04 7.45 2.44
CA TYR A 44 -1.91 6.81 3.13
C TYR A 44 -0.54 7.16 2.55
N PHE A 45 -0.46 7.66 1.30
CA PHE A 45 0.80 7.99 0.64
C PHE A 45 1.72 8.88 1.49
N PRO A 46 1.26 9.97 2.15
CA PRO A 46 2.14 10.80 3.00
C PRO A 46 2.82 10.02 4.13
N LYS A 47 2.17 8.96 4.64
CA LYS A 47 2.69 8.12 5.74
C LYS A 47 3.64 7.05 5.22
N ILE A 48 3.32 6.44 4.08
CA ILE A 48 4.10 5.32 3.53
C ILE A 48 5.23 5.75 2.58
N LYS A 49 5.25 7.00 2.10
CA LYS A 49 6.17 7.50 1.06
C LYS A 49 7.63 7.07 1.28
N LYS A 50 8.12 7.19 2.52
CA LYS A 50 9.50 6.88 2.90
C LYS A 50 9.81 5.38 3.01
N LEU A 51 8.79 4.54 2.99
CA LEU A 51 8.89 3.07 3.06
C LEU A 51 8.83 2.43 1.66
N LEU A 52 8.60 3.24 0.62
CA LEU A 52 8.55 2.78 -0.76
C LEU A 52 9.92 2.84 -1.40
N ASP A 53 10.15 1.95 -2.37
CA ASP A 53 11.35 2.03 -3.21
C ASP A 53 11.38 3.39 -3.95
N PRO A 54 12.55 4.02 -4.14
CA PRO A 54 12.64 5.37 -4.71
C PRO A 54 11.92 5.54 -6.06
N GLY A 55 11.98 4.52 -6.93
CA GLY A 55 11.26 4.54 -8.20
C GLY A 55 9.74 4.49 -8.04
N LYS A 56 9.23 3.69 -7.09
CA LYS A 56 7.79 3.59 -6.81
C LYS A 56 7.26 4.85 -6.12
N GLN A 57 8.07 5.46 -5.28
CA GLN A 57 7.78 6.76 -4.68
C GLN A 57 7.52 7.80 -5.78
N LEU A 58 8.47 8.01 -6.70
CA LEU A 58 8.36 9.01 -7.76
C LEU A 58 7.18 8.72 -8.70
N MET A 59 6.95 7.45 -9.01
CA MET A 59 5.81 7.03 -9.83
C MET A 59 4.47 7.40 -9.18
N LEU A 60 4.30 7.10 -7.88
CA LEU A 60 3.05 7.41 -7.18
C LEU A 60 2.87 8.91 -6.94
N GLU A 61 3.95 9.63 -6.68
CA GLU A 61 3.93 11.09 -6.56
C GLU A 61 3.37 11.73 -7.84
N ASN A 62 3.94 11.37 -8.99
CA ASN A 62 3.44 11.82 -10.30
C ASN A 62 2.00 11.37 -10.60
N PHE A 63 1.60 10.19 -10.15
CA PHE A 63 0.25 9.66 -10.36
C PHE A 63 -0.82 10.37 -9.51
N LEU A 64 -0.45 10.84 -8.30
CA LEU A 64 -1.38 11.47 -7.36
C LEU A 64 -1.48 13.00 -7.51
N GLU A 65 -0.44 13.65 -8.03
CA GLU A 65 -0.40 15.08 -8.36
C GLU A 65 -1.23 15.44 -9.60
N LYS A 66 -1.53 14.47 -10.47
CA LYS A 66 -2.47 14.59 -11.60
C LYS A 66 -3.90 14.19 -11.21
#